data_AF-A0A3G1QRJ4-F1
#
_entry.id   AF-A0A3G1QRJ4-F1
#
_cell.length_a   1.000
_cell.length_b   1.000
_cell.length_c   1.000
_cell.angle_alpha   90.00
_cell.angle_beta   90.00
_cell.angle_gamma   90.00
#
_symmetry.space_group_name_H-M   'P 1'
#
loop_
_entity.id
_entity.type
_entity.pdbx_description
1 polymer ?
#
loop_
_entity_poly.entity_id
_entity_poly.type
_entity_poly.pdbx_seq_one_letter_code
_entity_poly.pdbx_strand_id
1 'polypeptide(L)' 'ELLEEVYMEVPQGVCCQPGHVCKLRKALYGLKQSPRAWFAHLKTALIKFRFQQSSADYTMFTSTRNSKVTILLV' A
#
# COMPACT_ATOMS: atom_id res chain seq x y z
N GLU A 1 -4.55 -1.89 -3.78
CA GLU A 1 -4.46 -2.46 -5.14
C GLU A 1 -3.28 -1.84 -5.86
N LEU A 2 -2.84 -2.42 -6.98
CA LEU A 2 -1.81 -1.83 -7.83
C LEU A 2 -2.44 -0.74 -8.71
N LEU A 3 -1.78 0.42 -8.80
CA LEU A 3 -2.20 1.52 -9.68
C LEU A 3 -1.85 1.25 -11.15
N GLU A 4 -0.88 0.37 -11.38
CA GLU A 4 -0.31 0.06 -12.69
C GLU A 4 -0.39 -1.45 -12.92
N GLU A 5 -0.54 -1.86 -14.17
CA GLU A 5 -0.49 -3.28 -14.52
C GLU A 5 0.95 -3.76 -14.55
N VAL A 6 1.26 -4.74 -13.71
CA VAL A 6 2.61 -5.30 -13.60
C VAL A 6 2.53 -6.78 -13.91
N TYR A 7 3.36 -7.21 -14.85
CA TYR A 7 3.50 -8.59 -15.26
C TYR A 7 4.87 -9.10 -14.83
N MET A 8 4.96 -10.37 -14.50
CA MET A 8 6.22 -11.05 -14.17
C MET A 8 6.30 -12.38 -14.91
N GLU A 9 7.52 -12.85 -15.10
CA GLU A 9 7.77 -14.21 -15.57
C GLU A 9 7.13 -15.22 -14.60
N VAL A 10 6.73 -16.35 -15.15
CA VAL A 10 6.11 -17.41 -14.37
C VAL A 10 7.17 -18.00 -13.42
N PRO A 11 6.91 -18.05 -12.10
CA PRO A 11 7.88 -18.57 -11.14
C PRO A 11 8.28 -20.02 -11.44
N GLN A 12 9.52 -20.37 -11.09
CA GLN A 12 9.98 -21.75 -11.16
C GLN A 12 9.06 -22.66 -10.33
N GLY A 13 8.69 -23.81 -10.91
CA GLY A 13 7.79 -24.78 -10.29
C GLY A 13 6.29 -24.56 -10.56
N VAL A 14 5.93 -23.53 -11.34
CA VAL A 14 4.54 -23.31 -11.79
C VAL A 14 4.41 -23.68 -13.26
N CYS A 15 3.52 -24.63 -13.59
CA CYS A 15 3.23 -24.99 -14.98
C CYS A 15 2.41 -23.91 -15.67
N CYS A 16 2.90 -23.41 -16.82
CA CYS A 16 2.19 -22.48 -17.68
C CYS A 16 2.36 -22.86 -19.16
N GLN A 17 1.41 -22.42 -20.00
CA GLN A 17 1.56 -22.53 -21.44
C GLN A 17 2.65 -21.58 -21.95
N PRO A 18 3.35 -21.92 -23.06
CA PRO A 18 4.29 -21.02 -23.70
C PRO A 18 3.67 -19.65 -24.00
N GLY A 19 4.44 -18.58 -23.83
CA GLY A 19 3.99 -17.20 -24.10
C GLY A 19 3.11 -16.56 -23.01
N HIS A 20 2.85 -17.24 -21.90
CA HIS A 20 2.09 -16.67 -20.78
C HIS A 20 3.00 -16.02 -19.73
N VAL A 21 2.46 -15.00 -19.07
CA VAL A 21 3.10 -14.27 -17.96
C VAL A 21 2.11 -14.12 -16.81
N CYS A 22 2.60 -13.92 -15.59
CA CYS A 22 1.75 -13.69 -14.42
C CYS A 22 1.42 -12.20 -14.26
N LYS A 23 0.13 -11.86 -14.16
CA LYS A 23 -0.30 -10.51 -13.77
C LYS A 23 -0.32 -10.40 -12.24
N LEU A 24 0.40 -9.43 -11.70
CA LEU A 24 0.34 -9.15 -10.27
C LEU A 24 -1.00 -8.52 -9.90
N ARG A 25 -1.66 -9.09 -8.88
CA ARG A 25 -2.91 -8.56 -8.30
C ARG A 25 -2.64 -7.66 -7.08
N LYS A 26 -1.49 -7.84 -6.43
CA LYS A 26 -1.05 -7.08 -5.27
C LYS A 26 0.43 -6.75 -5.41
N ALA A 27 0.87 -5.67 -4.77
CA ALA A 27 2.26 -5.26 -4.79
C ALA A 27 3.11 -6.25 -3.97
N LEU A 28 4.17 -6.78 -4.58
CA LEU A 28 5.18 -7.60 -3.91
C LEU A 28 6.26 -6.70 -3.30
N TYR A 29 6.90 -7.13 -2.22
CA TYR A 29 8.05 -6.39 -1.68
C TYR A 29 9.15 -6.21 -2.75
N GLY A 30 9.84 -5.07 -2.69
CA GLY A 30 10.91 -4.74 -3.63
C GLY A 30 10.46 -4.12 -4.96
N LEU A 31 9.17 -4.13 -5.30
CA LEU A 31 8.72 -3.37 -6.48
C LEU A 31 8.75 -1.87 -6.19
N LYS A 32 9.09 -1.07 -7.21
CA LYS A 32 9.19 0.40 -7.13
C LYS A 32 7.91 1.06 -6.61
N GLN A 33 6.75 0.50 -6.97
CA GLN A 33 5.42 0.99 -6.60
C GLN A 33 4.92 0.45 -5.25
N SER A 34 5.61 -0.51 -4.64
CA SER A 34 5.16 -1.15 -3.39
C SER A 34 5.05 -0.18 -2.23
N PRO A 35 6.00 0.74 -1.98
CA PRO A 35 5.86 1.73 -0.92
C PRO A 35 4.58 2.57 -1.05
N ARG A 36 4.22 2.97 -2.28
CA ARG A 36 3.00 3.75 -2.55
C ARG A 36 1.74 2.92 -2.32
N ALA A 37 1.71 1.67 -2.76
CA ALA A 37 0.59 0.77 -2.54
C ALA A 37 0.37 0.51 -1.05
N TRP A 38 1.44 0.29 -0.29
CA TRP A 38 1.39 0.12 1.16
C TRP A 38 0.93 1.39 1.86
N PHE A 39 1.46 2.56 1.48
CA PHE A 39 1.03 3.83 2.05
C PHE A 39 -0.47 4.11 1.81
N ALA A 40 -0.99 3.83 0.61
CA ALA A 40 -2.42 3.99 0.32
C ALA A 40 -3.31 3.06 1.18
N HIS A 41 -2.87 1.81 1.37
CA HIS A 41 -3.55 0.87 2.27
C HIS A 41 -3.51 1.34 3.73
N LEU A 42 -2.34 1.80 4.22
CA LEU A 42 -2.18 2.32 5.57
C LEU A 42 -3.03 3.56 5.81
N LYS A 43 -2.98 4.55 4.91
CA LYS A 43 -3.83 5.74 4.94
C LYS A 43 -5.30 5.39 5.08
N THR A 44 -5.78 4.44 4.26
CA THR A 44 -7.18 4.00 4.30
C THR A 44 -7.52 3.34 5.64
N ALA A 45 -6.63 2.53 6.20
CA ALA A 45 -6.82 1.93 7.52
C ALA A 45 -6.86 3.00 8.63
N LEU A 46 -5.91 3.93 8.63
CA LEU A 46 -5.84 5.02 9.61
C LEU A 46 -7.09 5.89 9.60
N ILE A 47 -7.60 6.25 8.42
CA ILE A 47 -8.88 6.98 8.27
C ILE A 47 -10.04 6.19 8.90
N LYS A 48 -10.11 4.87 8.67
CA LYS A 48 -11.12 4.01 9.33
C LYS A 48 -10.97 4.01 10.86
N PHE A 49 -9.74 4.11 11.36
CA PHE A 49 -9.43 4.30 12.78
C PHE A 49 -9.62 5.74 13.28
N ARG A 50 -10.25 6.62 12.51
CA ARG A 50 -10.52 8.03 12.86
C ARG A 50 -9.26 8.88 13.02
N PHE A 51 -8.17 8.52 12.37
CA PHE A 51 -7.06 9.44 12.17
C PHE A 51 -7.36 10.37 10.99
N GLN A 52 -6.85 11.60 11.07
CA GLN A 52 -6.89 12.60 10.02
C GLN A 52 -5.49 12.83 9.49
N GLN A 53 -5.34 12.84 8.18
CA GLN A 53 -4.06 13.17 7.54
C GLN A 53 -3.83 14.68 7.61
N SER A 54 -2.63 15.10 7.98
CA SER A 54 -2.26 16.51 7.98
C SER A 54 -2.15 17.05 6.55
N SER A 55 -2.60 18.29 6.33
CA SER A 55 -2.40 19.01 5.07
C SER A 55 -1.02 19.64 4.96
N ALA A 56 -0.33 19.85 6.10
CA ALA A 56 1.03 20.40 6.14
C ALA A 56 2.10 19.33 5.90
N ASP A 57 1.81 18.08 6.26
CA ASP A 57 2.70 16.93 6.02
C ASP A 57 1.86 15.68 5.73
N TYR A 58 1.94 15.16 4.51
CA TYR A 58 1.17 13.99 4.10
C TYR A 58 1.62 12.69 4.78
N THR A 59 2.79 12.63 5.40
CA THR A 59 3.22 11.46 6.20
C THR A 59 2.64 11.47 7.61
N MET A 60 2.12 12.61 8.06
CA MET A 60 1.62 12.80 9.42
C MET A 60 0.10 12.55 9.51
N PHE A 61 -0.28 11.78 10.52
CA PHE A 61 -1.67 11.49 10.88
C PHE A 61 -1.93 11.84 12.34
N THR A 62 -3.07 12.48 12.62
CA THR A 62 -3.44 12.90 13.98
C THR A 62 -4.80 12.33 14.38
N SER A 63 -4.99 12.09 15.67
CA SER A 63 -6.25 11.64 16.24
C SER A 63 -6.41 12.21 17.64
N THR A 64 -7.60 12.72 17.96
CA THR A 64 -7.91 13.26 19.28
C THR A 64 -9.02 12.44 19.91
N ARG A 65 -8.76 11.85 21.08
CA ARG A 65 -9.73 11.05 21.84
C ARG A 65 -9.53 11.28 23.33
N ASN A 66 -10.61 11.51 24.07
CA ASN A 66 -10.58 11.70 25.54
C ASN A 66 -9.52 12.72 26.00
N SER A 67 -9.46 13.88 25.33
CA SER A 67 -8.47 14.95 25.56
C SER A 67 -7.00 14.53 25.36
N LYS A 68 -6.74 13.39 24.73
CA LYS A 68 -5.41 12.95 24.32
C LYS A 68 -5.25 13.12 22.82
N VAL A 69 -4.09 13.62 22.41
CA VAL A 69 -3.70 13.71 21.01
C VAL A 69 -2.69 12.61 20.72
N THR A 70 -2.94 11.85 19.66
CA THR A 70 -1.99 10.89 19.09
C THR A 70 -1.54 11.42 17.75
N ILE A 71 -0.22 11.45 17.55
CA ILE A 71 0.41 11.82 16.29
C ILE A 71 1.19 10.60 15.81
N LEU A 72 0.99 10.23 14.54
CA LEU A 72 1.70 9.16 13.87
C LEU A 72 2.42 9.74 12.65
N LEU A 73 3.72 9.49 12.55
CA LEU A 73 4.55 9.82 11.40
C LEU A 73 4.91 8.50 10.69
N VAL A 74 4.82 8.46 9.36
CA VAL A 74 5.01 7.26 8.54
C VAL A 74 6.17 7.43 7.57
#